data_AF-A0A3B9Y786-F1
#
_entry.id   AF-A0A3B9Y786-F1
#
_cell.length_a   1.000
_cell.length_b   1.000
_cell.length_c   1.000
_cell.angle_alpha   90.00
_cell.angle_beta   90.00
_cell.angle_gamma   90.00
#
_symmetry.space_group_name_H-M   'P 1'
#
loop_
_entity.id
_entity.type
_entity.pdbx_description
1 polymer ?
#
loop_
_entity_poly.entity_id
_entity_poly.type
_entity_poly.pdbx_seq_one_letter_code
_entity_poly.pdbx_strand_id
1 'polypeptide(L)'
;MQRLQWQVVLAATPFGERLIKALQADGVDSKLIVVDQEEASGVAFIFLAPDGDNAIVVASGANMRVGQDHTHISAIFESITHAQALVLQLEIPLETVISLV
;
A
#
# COMPACT_ATOMS: atom_id res chain seq x y z
N MET A 1 -0.50 -18.28 -15.54
CA MET A 1 -0.55 -18.06 -14.07
C MET A 1 -0.60 -16.57 -13.87
N GLN A 2 -1.70 -16.01 -13.35
CA GLN A 2 -1.83 -14.56 -13.18
C GLN A 2 -1.05 -14.12 -11.95
N ARG A 3 -0.17 -13.11 -12.11
CA ARG A 3 0.57 -12.50 -11.01
C ARG A 3 -0.34 -11.49 -10.32
N LEU A 4 -0.42 -11.58 -9.00
CA LEU A 4 -1.02 -10.54 -8.17
C LEU A 4 -0.13 -9.30 -8.24
N GLN A 5 -0.73 -8.15 -8.53
CA GLN A 5 -0.06 -6.86 -8.50
C GLN A 5 -0.46 -6.16 -7.20
N TRP A 6 0.51 -5.62 -6.47
CA TRP A 6 0.26 -4.84 -5.25
C TRP A 6 0.68 -3.40 -5.46
N GLN A 7 -0.10 -2.49 -4.89
CA GLN A 7 0.10 -1.05 -4.99
C GLN A 7 0.11 -0.49 -3.58
N VAL A 8 1.29 -0.11 -3.10
CA VAL A 8 1.51 0.43 -1.76
C VAL A 8 2.60 1.49 -1.85
N VAL A 9 2.50 2.56 -1.07
CA VAL A 9 3.62 3.50 -0.90
C VAL A 9 4.31 3.15 0.42
N LEU A 10 5.61 2.90 0.36
CA LEU A 10 6.44 2.57 1.51
C LEU A 10 7.45 3.69 1.75
N ALA A 11 7.99 3.83 2.95
CA ALA A 11 9.12 4.71 3.19
C ALA A 11 10.46 4.04 2.87
N ALA A 12 11.48 4.87 2.62
CA ALA A 12 12.88 4.49 2.39
C ALA A 12 13.59 3.96 3.66
N THR A 13 12.99 2.98 4.34
CA THR A 13 13.54 2.38 5.56
C THR A 13 13.96 0.92 5.32
N PRO A 14 14.87 0.35 6.12
CA PRO A 14 15.19 -1.08 6.08
C PRO A 14 13.97 -2.00 6.28
N PHE A 15 12.87 -1.47 6.84
CA PHE A 15 11.60 -2.17 6.94
C PHE A 15 10.88 -2.23 5.58
N GLY A 16 10.79 -1.10 4.87
CA GLY A 16 10.20 -1.03 3.53
C GLY A 16 10.89 -1.98 2.53
N GLU A 17 12.23 -2.00 2.51
CA GLU A 17 12.98 -2.92 1.63
C GLU A 17 12.70 -4.40 1.94
N ARG A 18 12.59 -4.76 3.22
CA ARG A 18 12.27 -6.13 3.63
C ARG A 18 10.88 -6.53 3.20
N LEU A 19 9.90 -5.63 3.30
CA LEU A 19 8.53 -5.89 2.87
C LEU A 19 8.44 -6.11 1.35
N ILE A 20 9.13 -5.28 0.55
CA ILE A 20 9.19 -5.45 -0.91
C ILE A 20 9.78 -6.81 -1.27
N LYS A 21 10.88 -7.22 -0.63
CA LYS A 21 11.50 -8.54 -0.86
C LYS A 21 10.56 -9.69 -0.48
N ALA A 22 9.81 -9.58 0.61
CA ALA A 22 8.83 -10.58 1.01
C ALA A 22 7.72 -10.72 -0.03
N LEU A 23 7.14 -9.60 -0.49
CA LEU A 23 6.14 -9.60 -1.56
C LEU A 23 6.67 -10.27 -2.84
N GLN A 24 7.88 -9.92 -3.26
CA GLN A 24 8.51 -10.53 -4.44
C GLN A 24 8.73 -12.03 -4.28
N ALA A 25 9.12 -12.49 -3.09
CA ALA A 25 9.28 -13.92 -2.78
C ALA A 25 7.95 -14.68 -2.86
N ASP A 26 6.84 -14.03 -2.52
CA ASP A 26 5.47 -14.56 -2.65
C ASP A 26 4.89 -14.42 -4.07
N GLY A 27 5.69 -13.97 -5.05
CA GLY A 27 5.31 -13.88 -6.45
C GLY A 27 4.48 -12.65 -6.82
N VAL A 28 4.45 -11.64 -5.94
CA VAL A 28 3.79 -10.35 -6.18
C VAL A 28 4.64 -9.47 -7.11
N ASP A 29 4.01 -8.88 -8.12
CA ASP A 29 4.65 -7.81 -8.90
C ASP A 29 4.64 -6.50 -8.10
N SER A 30 5.82 -6.04 -7.73
CA SER A 30 6.04 -4.87 -6.87
C SER A 30 6.42 -3.59 -7.64
N LYS A 31 6.29 -3.57 -8.97
CA LYS A 31 6.75 -2.44 -9.81
C LYS A 31 6.05 -1.11 -9.52
N LEU A 32 4.81 -1.17 -9.04
CA LEU A 32 4.02 0.00 -8.70
C LEU A 32 4.14 0.40 -7.22
N ILE A 33 5.05 -0.22 -6.47
CA ILE A 33 5.39 0.26 -5.13
C ILE A 33 6.33 1.45 -5.27
N VAL A 34 5.97 2.56 -4.63
CA VAL A 34 6.80 3.76 -4.57
C VAL A 34 7.41 3.90 -3.18
N VAL A 35 8.65 4.38 -3.14
CA VAL A 35 9.36 4.66 -1.91
C VAL A 35 9.34 6.17 -1.64
N ASP A 36 8.55 6.58 -0.66
CA ASP A 36 8.50 7.95 -0.17
C ASP A 36 9.78 8.28 0.62
N GLN A 37 10.36 9.44 0.34
CA GLN A 37 11.61 9.91 0.95
C GLN A 37 11.36 10.88 2.11
N GLU A 38 10.14 11.39 2.27
CA GLU A 38 9.81 12.44 3.25
C GLU A 38 8.92 11.89 4.38
N GLU A 39 8.10 10.88 4.11
CA GLU A 39 7.21 10.25 5.09
C GLU A 39 7.65 8.83 5.48
N ALA A 40 7.33 8.45 6.73
CA ALA A 40 7.55 7.09 7.23
C ALA A 40 6.47 6.11 6.71
N SER A 41 6.78 4.81 6.67
CA SER A 41 5.79 3.79 6.30
C SER A 41 4.64 3.79 7.31
N GLY A 42 3.44 3.46 6.84
CA GLY A 42 2.31 3.23 7.73
C GLY A 42 2.62 2.14 8.77
N VAL A 43 2.24 2.38 10.02
CA VAL A 43 2.40 1.43 11.13
C VAL A 43 1.10 1.32 11.93
N ALA A 44 0.84 0.11 12.42
CA ALA A 44 -0.23 -0.15 13.37
C ALA A 44 0.36 -0.68 14.67
N PHE A 45 -0.06 -0.08 15.78
CA PHE A 45 0.27 -0.53 17.13
C PHE A 45 -0.91 -1.34 17.65
N ILE A 46 -0.69 -2.63 17.85
CA ILE A 46 -1.73 -3.58 18.26
C ILE A 46 -1.51 -3.90 19.73
N PHE A 47 -2.53 -3.64 20.55
CA PHE A 47 -2.58 -3.94 21.96
C PHE A 47 -3.68 -4.97 22.22
N LEU A 48 -3.43 -5.88 23.14
CA LEU A 48 -4.47 -6.75 23.68
C LEU A 48 -5.01 -6.10 24.96
N ALA A 49 -6.27 -5.71 24.95
CA ALA A 49 -6.95 -5.16 26.11
C ALA A 49 -7.19 -6.25 27.17
N PRO A 50 -7.40 -5.90 28.45
CA PRO A 50 -7.57 -6.88 29.53
C PRO A 50 -8.77 -7.83 29.34
N ASP A 51 -9.77 -7.43 28.55
CA ASP A 51 -10.93 -8.23 28.17
C ASP A 51 -10.68 -9.16 26.97
N GLY A 52 -9.51 -9.08 26.35
CA GLY A 52 -9.12 -9.87 25.19
C GLY A 52 -9.40 -9.20 23.84
N ASP A 53 -9.90 -7.96 23.82
CA ASP A 53 -10.13 -7.22 22.58
C ASP A 53 -8.82 -6.66 22.01
N ASN A 54 -8.74 -6.58 20.69
CA ASN A 54 -7.64 -5.87 20.01
C ASN A 54 -7.93 -4.37 20.02
N ALA A 55 -7.06 -3.58 20.64
CA ALA A 55 -7.01 -2.14 20.46
C ALA A 55 -5.91 -1.80 19.46
N ILE A 56 -6.27 -1.14 18.35
CA ILE A 56 -5.34 -0.83 17.26
C ILE A 56 -5.25 0.68 17.10
N VAL A 57 -4.03 1.21 17.21
CA VAL A 57 -3.72 2.61 16.90
C VAL A 57 -2.94 2.65 15.59
N VAL A 58 -3.46 3.38 14.61
CA VAL A 58 -2.87 3.45 13.27
C VAL A 58 -2.22 4.81 13.04
N ALA A 59 -0.97 4.80 12.57
CA ALA A 59 -0.31 5.95 12.00
C ALA A 59 -0.08 5.67 10.50
N SER A 60 -0.90 6.25 9.63
CA SER A 60 -0.97 5.84 8.22
C SER A 60 0.28 6.18 7.39
N GLY A 61 1.03 7.22 7.79
CA GLY A 61 2.28 7.63 7.13
C GLY A 61 2.13 7.77 5.60
N ALA A 62 3.10 7.22 4.87
CA ALA A 62 3.18 7.25 3.42
C ALA A 62 1.96 6.65 2.69
N ASN A 63 1.13 5.82 3.34
CA ASN A 63 -0.10 5.30 2.74
C ASN A 63 -1.07 6.44 2.36
N MET A 64 -1.07 7.55 3.12
CA MET A 64 -1.92 8.72 2.82
C MET A 64 -1.35 9.62 1.73
N ARG A 65 -0.20 9.27 1.14
CA ARG A 65 0.38 9.97 -0.01
C ARG A 65 0.09 9.29 -1.35
N VAL A 66 -0.52 8.10 -1.34
CA VAL A 66 -0.98 7.43 -2.55
C VAL A 66 -1.91 8.37 -3.33
N GLY A 67 -1.68 8.52 -4.63
CA GLY A 67 -2.47 9.38 -5.51
C GLY A 67 -2.01 10.84 -5.61
N GLN A 68 -1.05 11.29 -4.80
CA GLN A 68 -0.50 12.65 -4.89
C GLN A 68 0.49 12.82 -6.06
N ASP A 69 1.19 11.75 -6.45
CA ASP A 69 2.06 11.73 -7.62
C ASP A 69 1.26 11.36 -8.88
N HIS A 70 1.09 12.34 -9.78
CA HIS A 70 0.39 12.18 -11.05
C HIS A 70 1.02 11.10 -11.96
N THR A 71 2.33 10.92 -11.92
CA THR A 71 3.02 9.92 -12.73
C THR A 71 2.70 8.53 -12.19
N HIS A 72 2.76 8.36 -10.87
CA HIS A 72 2.45 7.09 -10.21
C HIS A 72 0.99 6.68 -10.40
N ILE A 73 0.05 7.59 -10.19
CA ILE A 73 -1.38 7.28 -10.35
C ILE A 73 -1.73 6.95 -11.81
N SER A 74 -1.08 7.58 -12.78
CA SER A 74 -1.28 7.25 -14.20
C SER A 74 -0.82 5.82 -14.53
N ALA A 75 0.32 5.40 -13.97
CA ALA A 75 0.81 4.03 -14.13
C ALA A 75 -0.12 3.00 -13.47
N ILE A 76 -0.73 3.35 -12.33
CA ILE A 76 -1.76 2.53 -11.69
C ILE A 76 -2.98 2.36 -12.62
N PHE A 77 -3.52 3.46 -13.17
CA PHE A 77 -4.65 3.40 -14.09
C PHE A 77 -4.37 2.52 -15.30
N GLU A 78 -3.20 2.68 -15.93
CA GLU A 78 -2.78 1.85 -17.05
C GLU A 78 -2.75 0.36 -16.68
N SER A 79 -2.16 0.03 -15.53
CA SER A 79 -2.07 -1.36 -15.06
C SER A 79 -3.44 -1.99 -14.79
N ILE A 80 -4.39 -1.22 -14.25
CA ILE A 80 -5.75 -1.69 -13.98
C ILE A 80 -6.49 -2.08 -15.27
N THR A 81 -6.22 -1.41 -16.41
CA THR A 81 -6.86 -1.76 -17.70
C THR A 81 -6.58 -3.18 -18.17
N HIS A 82 -5.51 -3.80 -17.66
CA HIS A 82 -5.10 -5.16 -17.97
C HIS A 82 -5.46 -6.17 -16.87
N ALA A 83 -6.03 -5.71 -15.75
CA ALA A 83 -6.42 -6.55 -14.62
C ALA A 83 -7.81 -7.15 -14.84
N GLN A 84 -8.01 -8.38 -14.34
CA GLN A 84 -9.33 -9.03 -14.34
C GLN A 84 -10.19 -8.65 -13.13
N ALA A 85 -9.54 -8.22 -12.06
CA ALA A 85 -10.17 -7.80 -10.83
C ALA A 85 -9.31 -6.74 -10.16
N LEU A 86 -9.97 -5.81 -9.47
CA LEU A 86 -9.35 -4.80 -8.62
C LEU A 86 -9.84 -5.01 -7.19
N VAL A 87 -8.92 -5.04 -6.24
CA VAL A 87 -9.21 -5.11 -4.80
C VAL A 87 -8.63 -3.88 -4.14
N LEU A 88 -9.46 -3.15 -3.40
CA LEU A 88 -9.08 -1.92 -2.70
C LEU A 88 -9.50 -2.01 -1.23
N GLN A 89 -8.81 -1.25 -0.39
CA GLN A 89 -9.12 -1.03 1.02
C GLN A 89 -9.14 0.47 1.32
N LEU A 90 -9.72 0.85 2.46
CA LEU A 90 -9.85 2.25 2.89
C LEU A 90 -8.68 2.72 3.78
N GLU A 91 -7.47 2.27 3.50
CA GLU A 91 -6.24 2.66 4.24
C GLU A 91 -5.36 3.66 3.47
N ILE A 92 -5.89 4.21 2.39
CA ILE A 92 -5.29 5.27 1.56
C ILE A 92 -6.32 6.42 1.43
N PRO A 93 -5.98 7.57 0.81
CA PRO A 93 -6.93 8.66 0.67
C PRO A 93 -8.22 8.21 -0.02
N LEU A 94 -9.37 8.60 0.54
CA LEU A 94 -10.67 8.18 0.03
C LEU A 94 -10.88 8.68 -1.40
N GLU A 95 -10.41 9.89 -1.71
CA GLU A 95 -10.45 10.44 -3.07
C GLU A 95 -9.72 9.54 -4.08
N THR A 96 -8.61 8.93 -3.68
CA THR A 96 -7.85 8.02 -4.53
C THR A 96 -8.62 6.73 -4.74
N VAL A 97 -9.19 6.14 -3.68
CA VAL A 97 -10.04 4.94 -3.79
C VAL A 97 -11.19 5.17 -4.77
N ILE A 98 -11.90 6.29 -4.64
CA ILE A 98 -13.03 6.64 -5.50
C ILE A 98 -12.58 6.86 -6.95
N SER A 99 -11.39 7.41 -7.18
CA SER A 99 -10.90 7.62 -8.55
C SER A 99 -10.55 6.34 -9.30
N LEU A 100 -10.30 5.23 -8.61
CA LEU A 100 -9.84 3.96 -9.18
C LEU A 100 -10.97 2.99 -9.55
N VAL A 101 -12.23 3.35 -9.28
CA VAL A 101 -13.44 2.56 -9.58
C VAL A 101 -14.31 3.23 -10.63
#